data_AF-A0A838KQ33-F1
#
_entry.id   AF-A0A838KQ33-F1
#
_cell.length_a   1.000
_cell.length_b   1.000
_cell.length_c   1.000
_cell.angle_alpha   90.00
_cell.angle_beta   90.00
_cell.angle_gamma   90.00
#
_symmetry.space_group_name_H-M   'P 1'
#
loop_
_entity.id
_entity.type
_entity.pdbx_description
1 polymer ?
#
loop_
_entity_poly.entity_id
_entity_poly.type
_entity_poly.pdbx_seq_one_letter_code
_entity_poly.pdbx_strand_id
1 'polypeptide(L)'
;MSRRVSLPGADELFRSTEGTRTDVDVEPGDDPVAATDAVGDDGGAGSEAKREASGRVRHDEKITVYVTADELLDLEHTRLKLRGQHRLAVDRGRIVREAIHLALEGVEAEGEASPLVQRLREQ
;
A
#
# COMPACT_ATOMS: atom_id res chain seq x y z
N MET A 1 -13.07 -39.14 -20.72
CA MET A 1 -14.34 -38.56 -20.23
C MET A 1 -14.08 -37.92 -18.87
N SER A 2 -13.62 -36.67 -18.86
CA SER A 2 -13.19 -35.99 -17.62
C SER A 2 -14.41 -35.33 -16.97
N ARG A 3 -14.93 -35.90 -15.87
CA ARG A 3 -16.01 -35.28 -15.09
C ARG A 3 -15.42 -34.06 -14.37
N ARG A 4 -15.95 -32.87 -14.66
CA ARG A 4 -15.70 -31.69 -13.84
C ARG A 4 -16.46 -31.87 -12.54
N VAL A 5 -15.73 -31.93 -11.43
CA VAL A 5 -16.31 -31.89 -10.09
C VAL A 5 -16.76 -30.46 -9.83
N SER A 6 -18.05 -30.26 -9.56
CA SER A 6 -18.58 -28.95 -9.16
C SER A 6 -18.20 -28.70 -7.71
N LEU A 7 -17.54 -27.57 -7.44
CA LEU A 7 -17.30 -27.10 -6.08
C LEU A 7 -18.45 -26.17 -5.65
N PRO A 8 -18.87 -26.21 -4.37
CA PRO A 8 -19.85 -25.28 -3.81
C PRO A 8 -19.47 -23.82 -4.07
N GLY A 9 -20.44 -23.00 -4.45
CA GLY A 9 -20.25 -21.56 -4.62
C GLY A 9 -19.99 -20.85 -3.28
N ALA A 10 -19.41 -19.65 -3.32
CA ALA A 10 -19.14 -18.86 -2.11
C ALA A 10 -20.41 -18.58 -1.29
N ASP A 11 -21.55 -18.39 -1.96
CA ASP A 11 -22.85 -18.18 -1.32
C ASP A 11 -23.35 -19.38 -0.51
N GLU A 12 -22.85 -20.59 -0.77
CA GLU A 12 -23.15 -21.78 0.05
C GLU A 12 -22.28 -21.84 1.31
N LEU A 13 -21.06 -21.29 1.25
CA LEU A 13 -20.11 -21.34 2.37
C LEU A 13 -20.44 -20.34 3.48
N PHE A 14 -21.16 -19.26 3.17
CA PHE A 14 -21.42 -18.15 4.10
C PHE A 14 -22.91 -17.97 4.46
N ARG A 15 -23.76 -18.99 4.26
CA ARG A 15 -25.15 -18.94 4.73
C ARG A 15 -25.22 -18.87 6.26
N SER A 16 -25.75 -17.76 6.77
CA SER A 16 -26.08 -17.58 8.18
C SER A 16 -27.29 -18.45 8.55
N THR A 17 -27.15 -19.24 9.60
CA THR A 17 -28.16 -20.19 10.09
C THR A 17 -29.28 -19.51 10.88
N GLU A 18 -30.02 -18.60 10.25
CA GLU A 18 -31.27 -18.09 10.80
C GLU A 18 -32.37 -18.19 9.74
N GLY A 19 -33.25 -19.19 9.90
CA GLY A 19 -34.61 -19.16 9.36
C GLY A 19 -34.82 -19.79 7.98
N THR A 20 -35.16 -21.07 7.97
CA THR A 20 -35.87 -21.75 6.89
C THR A 20 -37.06 -20.92 6.37
N ARG A 21 -37.10 -20.66 5.05
CA ARG A 21 -38.32 -20.66 4.21
C ARG A 21 -37.95 -20.66 2.72
N THR A 22 -38.87 -21.24 1.97
CA THR A 22 -38.77 -21.96 0.70
C THR A 22 -38.76 -21.08 -0.56
N ASP A 23 -38.42 -21.71 -1.69
CA ASP A 23 -38.75 -21.37 -3.09
C ASP A 23 -37.88 -20.25 -3.73
N VAL A 24 -37.43 -20.25 -5.00
CA VAL A 24 -37.85 -20.87 -6.27
C VAL A 24 -36.62 -20.90 -7.22
N ASP A 25 -36.56 -21.87 -8.14
CA ASP A 25 -35.76 -21.87 -9.38
C ASP A 25 -35.76 -20.52 -10.14
N VAL A 26 -34.59 -20.04 -10.55
CA VAL A 26 -34.43 -19.03 -11.62
C VAL A 26 -33.25 -19.42 -12.51
N GLU A 27 -33.56 -19.75 -13.76
CA GLU A 27 -32.61 -20.00 -14.86
C GLU A 27 -31.83 -18.73 -15.24
N PRO A 28 -30.57 -18.84 -15.72
CA PRO A 28 -29.70 -17.69 -15.97
C PRO A 28 -29.86 -17.13 -17.40
N GLY A 29 -29.91 -15.81 -17.51
CA GLY A 29 -29.85 -15.08 -18.78
C GLY A 29 -28.78 -13.99 -18.74
N ASP A 30 -27.82 -14.10 -19.65
CA ASP A 30 -26.68 -13.25 -20.02
C ASP A 30 -26.48 -11.87 -19.33
N ASP A 31 -25.30 -11.76 -18.71
CA ASP A 31 -24.52 -10.54 -18.45
C ASP A 31 -24.21 -9.75 -19.76
N PRO A 32 -24.00 -8.40 -19.75
CA PRO A 32 -22.77 -7.90 -19.11
C PRO A 32 -22.74 -6.45 -18.56
N VAL A 33 -21.83 -6.32 -17.58
CA VAL A 33 -20.96 -5.17 -17.23
C VAL A 33 -21.56 -3.83 -16.75
N ALA A 34 -21.35 -3.54 -15.46
CA ALA A 34 -20.87 -2.21 -15.02
C ALA A 34 -20.25 -2.31 -13.62
N ALA A 35 -18.97 -1.96 -13.52
CA ALA A 35 -18.28 -1.72 -12.26
C ALA A 35 -18.96 -0.57 -11.49
N THR A 36 -19.23 -0.77 -10.20
CA THR A 36 -19.55 0.33 -9.29
C THR A 36 -18.63 0.26 -8.08
N ASP A 37 -17.99 1.40 -7.84
CA ASP A 37 -17.07 1.68 -6.77
C ASP A 37 -17.68 1.51 -5.37
N ALA A 38 -16.78 1.25 -4.43
CA ALA A 38 -17.00 0.88 -3.05
C ALA A 38 -18.03 1.73 -2.28
N VAL A 39 -18.95 1.04 -1.60
CA VAL A 39 -19.72 1.56 -0.47
C VAL A 39 -18.98 1.22 0.82
N GLY A 40 -18.48 2.24 1.51
CA GLY A 40 -18.04 2.16 2.90
C GLY A 40 -18.78 3.22 3.70
N ASP A 41 -19.91 2.83 4.29
CA ASP A 41 -20.65 3.63 5.26
C ASP A 41 -20.23 3.27 6.70
N ASP A 42 -20.31 4.28 7.54
CA ASP A 42 -19.67 4.48 8.83
C ASP A 42 -20.34 3.71 9.98
N GLY A 43 -19.56 3.31 11.00
CA GLY A 43 -20.16 2.95 12.29
C GLY A 43 -19.28 2.12 13.22
N GLY A 44 -18.52 2.77 14.12
CA GLY A 44 -17.89 2.07 15.25
C GLY A 44 -16.93 2.94 16.06
N ALA A 45 -17.49 3.65 17.05
CA ALA A 45 -16.78 4.54 17.97
C ALA A 45 -15.62 3.85 18.73
N GLY A 46 -14.43 4.44 18.60
CA GLY A 46 -13.26 4.18 19.44
C GLY A 46 -12.40 5.44 19.49
N SER A 47 -12.45 6.16 20.61
CA SER A 47 -11.60 7.31 20.91
C SER A 47 -10.15 6.85 21.03
N GLU A 48 -9.38 6.93 19.96
CA GLU A 48 -7.93 7.04 20.02
C GLU A 48 -7.52 8.36 19.37
N ALA A 49 -6.70 9.10 20.10
CA ALA A 49 -6.11 10.37 19.73
C ALA A 49 -5.95 10.50 18.21
N LYS A 50 -6.50 11.58 17.66
CA LYS A 50 -6.30 12.05 16.29
C LYS A 50 -4.79 12.26 16.09
N ARG A 51 -4.05 11.17 15.85
CA ARG A 51 -2.65 11.17 15.46
C ARG A 51 -2.63 12.05 14.23
N GLU A 52 -2.00 13.21 14.35
CA GLU A 52 -1.90 14.19 13.29
C GLU A 52 -1.56 13.44 12.01
N ALA A 53 -2.54 13.39 11.09
CA ALA A 53 -2.34 12.76 9.81
C ALA A 53 -1.25 13.58 9.13
N SER A 54 -0.01 13.06 9.19
CA SER A 54 1.18 13.68 8.60
C SER A 54 0.78 14.26 7.25
N GLY A 55 0.90 15.59 7.12
CA GLY A 55 0.45 16.35 5.98
C GLY A 55 0.82 15.65 4.68
N ARG A 56 -0.20 15.15 3.97
CA ARG A 56 -0.01 14.53 2.67
C ARG A 56 0.30 15.64 1.68
N VAL A 57 1.58 15.86 1.43
CA VAL A 57 2.06 16.76 0.38
C VAL A 57 1.73 16.13 -0.97
N ARG A 58 1.07 16.90 -1.85
CA ARG A 58 0.85 16.49 -3.23
C ARG A 58 2.15 16.69 -4.01
N HIS A 59 2.55 15.66 -4.74
CA HIS A 59 3.66 15.72 -5.69
C HIS A 59 3.08 15.48 -7.08
N ASP A 60 3.40 16.37 -8.02
CA ASP A 60 2.84 16.32 -9.38
C ASP A 60 3.62 15.36 -10.29
N GLU A 61 4.89 15.11 -9.95
CA GLU A 61 5.78 14.21 -10.67
C GLU A 61 6.03 12.92 -9.88
N LYS A 62 6.16 11.82 -10.61
CA LYS A 62 6.44 10.50 -10.05
C LYS A 62 7.65 9.86 -10.75
N ILE A 63 8.57 9.35 -9.94
CA ILE A 63 9.68 8.50 -10.37
C ILE A 63 9.42 7.09 -9.84
N THR A 64 9.72 6.06 -10.64
CA THR A 64 9.65 4.65 -10.23
C THR A 64 11.06 4.09 -10.18
N VAL A 65 11.43 3.45 -9.07
CA VAL A 65 12.75 2.86 -8.88
C VAL A 65 12.59 1.37 -8.58
N TYR A 66 13.39 0.54 -9.24
CA TYR A 66 13.50 -0.88 -8.92
C TYR A 66 14.58 -1.05 -7.84
N VAL A 67 14.24 -1.80 -6.79
CA VAL A 67 15.14 -2.11 -5.68
C VAL A 67 15.17 -3.61 -5.48
N THR A 68 16.28 -4.10 -4.95
CA THR A 68 16.42 -5.49 -4.51
C THR A 68 15.54 -5.76 -3.28
N ALA A 69 15.37 -7.04 -2.95
CA ALA A 69 14.63 -7.44 -1.76
C ALA A 69 15.30 -6.92 -0.47
N ASP A 70 16.63 -6.97 -0.41
CA ASP A 70 17.40 -6.54 0.75
C ASP A 70 17.29 -5.03 0.96
N GLU A 71 17.39 -4.22 -0.10
CA GLU A 71 17.21 -2.77 -0.02
C GLU A 71 15.80 -2.38 0.43
N LEU A 72 14.77 -3.12 0.00
CA LEU A 72 13.40 -2.89 0.46
C LEU A 72 13.26 -3.21 1.96
N LEU A 73 13.90 -4.27 2.44
CA LEU A 73 13.92 -4.63 3.87
C LEU A 73 14.63 -3.56 4.70
N ASP A 74 15.77 -3.06 4.24
CA ASP A 74 16.50 -1.98 4.90
C ASP A 74 15.68 -0.69 5.01
N LEU A 75 14.91 -0.37 3.97
CA LEU A 75 13.99 0.77 3.98
C LEU A 75 12.87 0.58 5.01
N GLU A 76 12.30 -0.63 5.13
CA GLU A 76 11.29 -0.93 6.15
C GLU A 76 11.84 -0.90 7.57
N HIS A 77 13.02 -1.47 7.79
CA HIS A 77 13.71 -1.41 9.08
C HIS A 77 13.96 0.05 9.48
N THR A 78 14.39 0.88 8.54
CA THR A 78 14.58 2.32 8.77
C THR A 78 13.27 3.00 9.15
N ARG A 79 12.17 2.71 8.45
CA ARG A 79 10.83 3.24 8.77
C ARG A 79 10.39 2.88 10.18
N LEU A 80 10.57 1.62 10.59
CA LEU A 80 10.26 1.17 11.95
C LEU A 80 11.15 1.83 13.00
N LYS A 81 12.45 1.99 12.70
CA LYS A 81 13.41 2.69 13.57
C LYS A 81 13.01 4.15 13.81
N LEU A 82 12.64 4.88 12.75
CA LEU A 82 12.15 6.26 12.84
C LEU A 82 10.91 6.37 13.74
N ARG A 83 9.96 5.44 13.60
CA ARG A 83 8.77 5.41 14.46
C ARG A 83 9.10 5.06 15.92
N GLY A 84 9.93 4.04 16.12
CA GLY A 84 10.25 3.49 17.44
C GLY A 84 11.18 4.39 18.27
N GLN A 85 12.15 5.04 17.64
CA GLN A 85 13.19 5.81 18.32
C GLN A 85 12.90 7.31 18.28
N HIS A 86 12.39 7.81 17.16
CA HIS A 86 12.20 9.25 16.93
C HIS A 86 10.74 9.69 16.94
N ARG A 87 9.79 8.76 17.15
CA ARG A 87 8.33 9.02 17.10
C ARG A 87 7.86 9.59 15.76
N LEU A 88 8.62 9.37 14.69
CA LEU A 88 8.31 9.84 13.34
C LEU A 88 7.57 8.76 12.56
N ALA A 89 6.28 8.96 12.33
CA ALA A 89 5.47 8.11 11.47
C ALA A 89 5.53 8.61 10.03
N VAL A 90 6.42 8.01 9.22
CA VAL A 90 6.63 8.37 7.83
C VAL A 90 6.44 7.17 6.90
N ASP A 91 6.08 7.43 5.64
CA ASP A 91 6.03 6.42 4.59
C ASP A 91 7.37 6.30 3.85
N ARG A 92 7.48 5.28 2.98
CA ARG A 92 8.66 5.02 2.14
C ARG A 92 9.00 6.21 1.25
N GLY A 93 8.00 6.80 0.60
CA GLY A 93 8.17 7.89 -0.35
C GLY A 93 8.74 9.14 0.32
N ARG A 94 8.29 9.44 1.55
CA ARG A 94 8.85 10.53 2.34
C ARG A 94 10.33 10.28 2.68
N ILE A 95 10.69 9.08 3.13
CA ILE A 95 12.10 8.73 3.42
C ILE A 95 12.97 8.93 2.17
N VAL A 96 12.52 8.39 1.02
CA VAL A 96 13.27 8.49 -0.24
C VAL A 96 13.40 9.94 -0.68
N ARG A 97 12.35 10.77 -0.58
CA ARG A 97 12.42 12.19 -0.93
C ARG A 97 13.41 12.96 -0.06
N GLU A 98 13.37 12.79 1.26
CA GLU A 98 14.33 13.44 2.16
C GLU A 98 15.77 12.99 1.88
N ALA A 99 15.98 11.70 1.60
CA ALA A 99 17.29 11.19 1.22
C ALA A 99 17.81 11.81 -0.08
N ILE A 100 16.93 12.01 -1.07
CA ILE A 100 17.27 12.72 -2.32
C ILE A 100 17.65 14.17 -2.02
N HIS A 101 16.88 14.89 -1.20
CA HIS A 101 17.21 16.27 -0.84
C HIS A 101 18.58 16.38 -0.16
N LEU A 102 18.85 15.55 0.86
CA LEU A 102 20.16 15.52 1.52
C LEU A 102 21.31 15.21 0.56
N ALA A 103 21.09 14.31 -0.40
CA ALA A 103 22.10 13.98 -1.39
C ALA A 103 22.37 15.14 -2.37
N LEU A 104 21.31 15.84 -2.83
CA LEU A 104 21.43 17.00 -3.71
C LEU A 104 22.10 18.18 -3.00
N GLU A 105 21.70 18.48 -1.77
CA GLU A 105 22.35 19.51 -0.94
C GLU A 105 23.84 19.22 -0.74
N GLY A 106 24.21 17.94 -0.54
CA GLY A 106 25.61 17.53 -0.45
C GLY A 106 26.39 17.80 -1.74
N VAL A 107 25.78 17.57 -2.92
CA VAL A 107 26.42 17.91 -4.20
C VAL A 107 26.58 19.42 -4.37
N GLU A 108 25.58 20.21 -3.98
CA GLU A 108 25.67 21.68 -4.06
C GLU A 108 26.74 22.25 -3.12
N ALA A 109 26.87 21.70 -1.91
CA ALA A 109 27.81 22.19 -0.91
C ALA A 109 29.26 21.74 -1.16
N GLU A 110 29.46 20.49 -1.60
CA GLU A 110 30.78 19.84 -1.67
C GLU A 110 31.26 19.58 -3.10
N GLY A 111 30.37 19.68 -4.09
CA GLY A 111 30.68 19.44 -5.51
C GLY A 111 31.28 18.06 -5.75
N GLU A 112 32.48 18.04 -6.31
CA GLU A 112 33.21 16.80 -6.62
C GLU A 112 33.57 15.97 -5.39
N ALA A 113 33.65 16.60 -4.22
CA ALA A 113 33.96 15.90 -2.98
C ALA A 113 32.73 15.20 -2.38
N SER A 114 31.52 15.46 -2.88
CA SER A 114 30.30 14.88 -2.31
C SER A 114 30.30 13.35 -2.38
N PRO A 115 29.78 12.65 -1.34
CA PRO A 115 29.73 11.19 -1.33
C PRO A 115 28.98 10.59 -2.52
N LEU A 116 27.93 11.28 -3.01
CA LEU A 116 27.16 10.85 -4.17
C LEU A 116 28.02 10.85 -5.44
N VAL A 117 28.77 11.93 -5.70
CA VAL A 117 29.64 12.02 -6.89
C VAL A 117 30.76 10.98 -6.82
N GLN A 118 31.39 10.79 -5.65
CA GLN A 118 32.43 9.78 -5.48
C GLN A 118 31.91 8.37 -5.78
N ARG A 119 30.77 7.99 -5.18
CA ARG A 119 30.19 6.66 -5.36
C ARG A 119 29.73 6.38 -6.81
N LEU A 120 29.32 7.41 -7.55
CA LEU A 120 28.95 7.28 -8.96
C LEU A 120 30.17 7.19 -9.90
N ARG A 121 31.34 7.69 -9.49
CA ARG A 121 32.60 7.56 -10.24
C ARG A 121 33.27 6.20 -10.05
N GLU A 122 33.04 5.56 -8.92
CA GLU A 122 33.60 4.24 -8.57
C GLU A 122 32.81 3.06 -9.16
N GLN A 123 31.65 3.34 -9.77
CA GLN A 123 30.82 2.37 -10.49
C GLN A 123 31.13 2.37 -11.99
#